data_AF-A0A962QEW9-F1
#
_entry.id   AF-A0A962QEW9-F1
#
_cell.length_a   1.000
_cell.length_b   1.000
_cell.length_c   1.000
_cell.angle_alpha   90.00
_cell.angle_beta   90.00
_cell.angle_gamma   90.00
#
_symmetry.space_group_name_H-M   'P 1'
#
loop_
_entity.id
_entity.type
_entity.pdbx_description
1 polymer ?
#
loop_
_entity_poly.entity_id
_entity_poly.type
_entity_poly.pdbx_seq_one_letter_code
_entity_poly.pdbx_strand_id
1 'polypeptide(L)' 'LRRAFSAIVAGNVKEHGIQQIEQHGPYQIHGEQIIMDAMDELLNAFIEQQRMKLPGMQYTPCYEVLSTE' A
#
# COMPACT_ATOMS: atom_id res chain seq x y z
N LEU A 1 10.47 1.02 -7.19
CA LEU A 1 10.01 1.86 -6.06
C LEU A 1 9.05 2.99 -6.46
N ARG A 2 9.44 4.04 -7.22
CA ARG A 2 8.55 5.20 -7.53
C ARG A 2 7.14 4.79 -8.03
N ARG A 3 7.06 3.85 -8.97
CA ARG A 3 5.77 3.38 -9.51
C ARG A 3 4.93 2.65 -8.47
N ALA A 4 5.53 1.87 -7.57
CA ALA A 4 4.83 1.18 -6.49
C ALA A 4 4.16 2.19 -5.53
N PHE A 5 4.91 3.18 -5.04
CA PHE A 5 4.32 4.26 -4.23
C PHE A 5 3.24 5.03 -4.98
N SER A 6 3.44 5.30 -6.27
CA SER A 6 2.42 5.95 -7.09
C SER A 6 1.14 5.12 -7.22
N ALA A 7 1.24 3.79 -7.24
CA ALA A 7 0.09 2.88 -7.27
C ALA A 7 -0.64 2.88 -5.92
N ILE A 8 0.09 2.84 -4.79
CA ILE A 8 -0.49 2.95 -3.44
C ILE A 8 -1.26 4.27 -3.29
N VAL A 9 -0.67 5.39 -3.72
CA VAL A 9 -1.36 6.69 -3.74
C VAL A 9 -2.61 6.64 -4.63
N ALA A 10 -2.52 6.04 -5.81
CA ALA A 10 -3.67 5.90 -6.69
C ALA A 10 -4.80 5.07 -6.05
N GLY A 11 -4.48 3.92 -5.45
CA GLY A 11 -5.44 3.05 -4.77
C GLY A 11 -6.08 3.68 -3.53
N ASN A 12 -5.38 4.61 -2.86
CA ASN A 12 -5.90 5.28 -1.67
C ASN A 12 -6.80 6.49 -1.98
N VAL A 13 -6.54 7.26 -3.04
CA VAL A 13 -7.21 8.56 -3.24
C VAL A 13 -7.75 8.83 -4.64
N LYS A 14 -7.35 8.07 -5.66
CA LYS A 14 -7.82 8.29 -7.04
C LYS A 14 -8.97 7.36 -7.34
N GLU A 15 -10.06 7.89 -7.89
CA GLU A 15 -11.27 7.13 -8.19
C GLU A 15 -11.00 5.84 -8.98
N HIS A 16 -10.23 5.92 -10.08
CA HIS A 16 -9.88 4.72 -10.86
C HIS A 16 -9.07 3.71 -10.04
N GLY A 17 -8.19 4.16 -9.15
CA GLY A 17 -7.38 3.28 -8.31
C GLY A 17 -8.25 2.57 -7.29
N ILE A 18 -9.13 3.32 -6.61
CA ILE A 18 -10.10 2.78 -5.64
C ILE A 18 -10.99 1.72 -6.31
N GLN A 19 -11.53 2.00 -7.49
CA GLN A 19 -12.34 1.03 -8.24
C GLN A 19 -11.57 -0.25 -8.59
N GLN A 20 -10.28 -0.15 -8.94
CA GLN A 20 -9.46 -1.33 -9.21
C GLN A 20 -9.30 -2.20 -7.95
N ILE A 21 -9.12 -1.56 -6.79
CA ILE A 21 -9.00 -2.24 -5.50
C ILE A 21 -10.31 -2.92 -5.09
N GLU A 22 -11.45 -2.25 -5.28
CA GLU A 22 -12.77 -2.83 -4.99
C GLU A 22 -13.08 -4.05 -5.87
N GLN A 23 -12.64 -4.02 -7.13
CA GLN A 23 -12.92 -5.09 -8.09
C GLN A 23 -11.97 -6.29 -7.98
N HIS A 24 -10.69 -6.05 -7.70
CA HIS A 24 -9.65 -7.08 -7.79
C HIS A 24 -8.94 -7.37 -6.45
N GLY A 25 -9.23 -6.59 -5.41
CA GLY A 25 -8.51 -6.64 -4.14
C GLY A 25 -7.23 -5.78 -4.14
N PRO A 26 -6.42 -5.89 -3.08
CA PRO A 26 -5.22 -5.08 -2.90
C PRO A 26 -4.17 -5.34 -3.98
N TYR A 27 -3.36 -4.32 -4.28
CA TYR A 27 -2.20 -4.48 -5.16
C TYR A 27 -1.14 -5.37 -4.51
N GLN A 28 -0.81 -6.47 -5.16
CA GLN A 28 0.30 -7.32 -4.75
C GLN A 28 1.63 -6.71 -5.23
N ILE A 29 2.53 -6.43 -4.29
CA ILE A 29 3.86 -5.88 -4.58
C ILE A 29 4.89 -6.96 -4.30
N HIS A 30 5.58 -7.37 -5.35
CA HIS A 30 6.58 -8.44 -5.32
C HIS A 30 7.97 -7.83 -5.60
N GLY A 31 9.01 -8.45 -5.06
CA GLY A 31 10.38 -8.01 -5.27
C GLY A 31 11.40 -8.89 -4.56
N GLU A 32 12.64 -8.43 -4.54
CA GLU A 32 13.70 -9.05 -3.73
C GLU A 32 13.38 -8.85 -2.23
N GLN A 33 13.68 -9.87 -1.43
CA GLN A 33 13.28 -10.00 -0.03
C GLN A 33 13.67 -8.79 0.81
N ILE A 34 14.94 -8.40 0.79
CA ILE A 34 15.46 -7.31 1.62
C ILE A 34 14.75 -5.99 1.27
N ILE A 35 14.45 -5.77 -0.01
CA ILE A 35 13.70 -4.58 -0.45
C ILE A 35 12.23 -4.64 -0.03
N MET A 36 11.58 -5.80 -0.12
CA MET A 36 10.16 -5.94 0.28
C MET A 36 9.98 -5.79 1.79
N ASP A 37 10.86 -6.37 2.60
CA ASP A 37 10.81 -6.25 4.05
C ASP A 37 11.00 -4.78 4.50
N ALA A 38 11.98 -4.07 3.92
CA ALA A 38 12.19 -2.65 4.21
C ALA A 38 11.02 -1.76 3.75
N MET A 39 10.34 -2.14 2.67
CA MET A 39 9.17 -1.43 2.18
C MET A 39 7.96 -1.68 3.08
N ASP A 40 7.75 -2.91 3.55
CA ASP A 40 6.67 -3.25 4.47
C ASP A 40 6.83 -2.52 5.81
N GLU A 41 8.03 -2.51 6.38
CA GLU A 41 8.35 -1.77 7.61
C GLU A 41 8.02 -0.26 7.46
N LEU A 42 8.46 0.35 6.36
CA LEU A 42 8.21 1.77 6.09
C LEU A 42 6.71 2.07 5.94
N LEU A 43 5.98 1.21 5.24
CA LEU A 43 4.56 1.39 4.99
C LEU A 43 3.72 1.19 6.26
N ASN A 44 4.09 0.20 7.10
CA ASN A 44 3.49 0.01 8.43
C ASN A 44 3.72 1.23 9.33
N ALA A 45 4.93 1.80 9.33
CA ALA A 45 5.21 3.03 10.07
C ALA A 45 4.31 4.21 9.63
N PHE A 46 3.96 4.32 8.35
CA PHE A 46 3.01 5.35 7.89
C PHE A 46 1.57 5.10 8.35
N ILE A 47 1.17 3.84 8.51
CA ILE A 47 -0.15 3.49 9.05
C ILE A 47 -0.22 3.84 10.54
N GLU A 48 0.78 3.43 11.31
CA GLU A 48 0.87 3.72 12.75
C GLU A 48 0.89 5.22 13.04
N GLN A 49 1.62 5.99 12.21
CA GLN A 49 1.68 7.45 12.29
C GLN A 49 0.43 8.16 11.70
N GLN A 50 -0.60 7.41 11.30
CA GLN A 50 -1.84 7.93 10.73
C GLN A 50 -1.62 8.85 9.51
N ARG A 51 -0.64 8.53 8.66
CA ARG A 51 -0.27 9.32 7.47
C ARG A 51 -0.99 8.89 6.20
N MET A 52 -1.70 7.76 6.24
CA MET A 52 -2.36 7.17 5.07
C MET A 52 -3.80 7.66 4.86
N LYS A 53 -4.44 8.22 5.90
CA LYS A 53 -5.82 8.70 5.87
C LYS A 53 -6.01 9.83 6.87
N LEU A 54 -7.05 10.65 6.69
CA LEU A 54 -7.39 11.68 7.67
C LEU A 54 -7.75 11.06 9.03
N PRO A 55 -7.44 11.73 10.14
CA PRO A 55 -7.78 11.25 11.49
C PRO A 55 -9.26 10.91 11.64
N GLY A 56 -9.56 9.87 12.42
CA GLY A 56 -10.93 9.42 12.69
C GLY A 56 -11.48 8.37 11.72
N MET A 57 -10.69 7.95 10.73
CA MET A 57 -11.05 6.85 9.83
C MET A 57 -10.06 5.70 9.94
N GLN A 58 -10.58 4.47 10.03
CA GLN A 58 -9.73 3.28 9.91
C GLN A 58 -9.14 3.23 8.50
N TYR A 59 -7.83 2.99 8.42
CA TYR A 59 -7.12 2.76 7.17
C TYR A 59 -7.08 1.25 6.88
N THR A 60 -7.49 0.86 5.68
CA THR A 60 -7.34 -0.50 5.15
C THR A 60 -6.36 -0.41 3.99
N PRO A 61 -5.22 -1.12 4.05
CA PRO A 61 -4.23 -1.08 2.98
C PRO A 61 -4.81 -1.47 1.62
N CYS A 62 -4.48 -0.71 0.58
CA CYS A 62 -4.79 -1.03 -0.81
C CYS A 62 -3.69 -1.88 -1.48
N TYR A 63 -2.78 -2.44 -0.69
CA TYR A 63 -1.63 -3.21 -1.14
C TYR A 63 -1.36 -4.36 -0.18
N GLU A 64 -0.63 -5.34 -0.69
CA GLU A 64 -0.07 -6.48 0.03
C GLU A 64 1.39 -6.61 -0.40
N VAL A 65 2.32 -6.50 0.54
CA VAL A 65 3.74 -6.72 0.26
C VAL A 65 4.02 -8.21 0.39
N LEU A 66 4.50 -8.81 -0.69
CA LEU A 66 4.81 -10.23 -0.72
C LEU A 66 6.32 -10.39 -0.66
N SER A 67 6.78 -10.87 0.49
CA SER A 67 8.16 -11.26 0.71
C SER A 67 8.24 -12.80 0.68
N THR A 68 9.14 -13.34 -0.13
CA THR A 68 9.32 -14.79 -0.36
C THR A 68 10.56 -15.27 0.39
N GLU A 69 10.37 -16.27 1.26
CA GLU A 69 11.44 -17.01 1.95
C GLU A 69 12.43 -17.70 0.99
#